data_AF-A0A258B2V1-F1
#
_entry.id   AF-A0A258B2V1-F1
#
_cell.length_a   1.000
_cell.length_b   1.000
_cell.length_c   1.000
_cell.angle_alpha   90.00
_cell.angle_beta   90.00
_cell.angle_gamma   90.00
#
_symmetry.space_group_name_H-M   'P 1'
#
loop_
_entity.id
_entity.type
_entity.pdbx_description
1 polymer ?
#
loop_
_entity_poly.entity_id
_entity_poly.type
_entity_poly.pdbx_seq_one_letter_code
_entity_poly.pdbx_strand_id
1 'polypeptide(L)'
;MQPPRKFTPHPFAYHQELDVRIESLTNEGAGVARVDGWVIFVPFTLAGELVKCRVFRNHKNYSEADFVEVIEPSPNRVPPQCALFSQCGGCQYQHLSYEEQLLSKQRQVAELLKHMAKIEHPVCPVIPSPVQYGYRSKITPHFQRPKEGGIGAIGFLRARTRNAMVDVEQCPIAMPELNAQLASVRERARANSAEFKNGATLLMRAASNGVLTRPDEIAIEDVDGVRFEFQAGDFFQNNPFILPKFVRHAIDEAKATGAKHLVDAYCGSGLFAISAARDFENVIGVEISETAVKKAAHNAEINSLTNCRFIAADAQHVFKDVPHAGADTVVIIDPPRAGSSPEFLQQLFAFGPKGVVYISCNPATQMRDLVLFTEAGFKLGTVQPFDLFPQTKHLECVMTLSR
;
A
#
# COMPACT_ATOMS: atom_id res chain seq x y z
N MET A 1 4.69 -8.35 -36.30
CA MET A 1 5.27 -7.03 -35.97
C MET A 1 6.79 -7.14 -36.05
N GLN A 2 7.49 -6.11 -36.53
CA GLN A 2 8.97 -6.11 -36.52
C GLN A 2 9.51 -5.92 -35.10
N PRO A 3 10.67 -6.53 -34.75
CA PRO A 3 11.30 -6.35 -33.45
C PRO A 3 11.75 -4.90 -33.23
N PRO A 4 11.71 -4.39 -31.97
CA PRO A 4 12.30 -3.10 -31.63
C PRO A 4 13.78 -3.04 -32.02
N ARG A 5 14.27 -1.86 -32.42
CA ARG A 5 15.66 -1.64 -32.87
C ARG A 5 16.76 -2.16 -31.91
N LYS A 6 16.47 -2.32 -30.62
CA LYS A 6 17.42 -2.78 -29.59
C LYS A 6 17.05 -4.14 -28.97
N PHE A 7 16.22 -4.94 -29.66
CA PHE A 7 15.86 -6.27 -29.17
C PHE A 7 17.02 -7.25 -29.35
N THR A 8 17.26 -8.09 -28.33
CA THR A 8 18.27 -9.16 -28.38
C THR A 8 17.55 -10.47 -28.70
N PRO A 9 17.83 -11.15 -29.82
CA PRO A 9 17.08 -12.34 -30.26
C PRO A 9 17.47 -13.65 -29.56
N HIS A 10 18.41 -13.60 -28.62
CA HIS A 10 18.81 -14.74 -27.81
C HIS A 10 18.31 -14.56 -26.37
N PRO A 11 17.80 -15.61 -25.71
CA PRO A 11 17.61 -16.97 -26.23
C PRO A 11 16.34 -17.15 -27.08
N PHE A 12 15.40 -16.21 -27.06
CA PHE A 12 14.13 -16.32 -27.77
C PHE A 12 13.93 -15.24 -28.83
N ALA A 13 13.33 -15.61 -29.95
CA ALA A 13 12.96 -14.63 -30.98
C ALA A 13 11.89 -13.66 -30.46
N TYR A 14 11.80 -12.48 -31.08
CA TYR A 14 10.78 -11.50 -30.73
C TYR A 14 9.39 -12.08 -30.99
N HIS A 15 8.53 -12.06 -29.97
CA HIS A 15 7.20 -12.64 -29.99
C HIS A 15 7.18 -14.16 -30.21
N GLN A 16 8.26 -14.87 -29.90
CA GLN A 16 8.22 -16.32 -29.81
C GLN A 16 7.21 -16.74 -28.73
N GLU A 17 6.29 -17.61 -29.11
CA GLU A 17 5.34 -18.23 -28.18
C GLU A 17 5.93 -19.51 -27.60
N LEU A 18 5.75 -19.69 -26.30
CA LEU A 18 6.27 -20.81 -25.52
C LEU A 18 5.19 -21.31 -24.57
N ASP A 19 5.07 -22.62 -24.47
CA ASP A 19 4.27 -23.27 -23.43
C ASP A 19 5.21 -23.56 -22.25
N VAL A 20 4.92 -22.95 -21.10
CA VAL A 20 5.81 -23.00 -19.93
C VAL A 20 5.04 -23.34 -18.67
N ARG A 21 5.65 -24.15 -17.79
CA ARG A 21 5.11 -24.40 -16.46
C ARG A 21 5.62 -23.33 -15.48
N ILE A 22 4.70 -22.71 -14.75
CA ILE A 22 5.03 -21.70 -13.75
C ILE A 22 5.45 -22.40 -12.45
N GLU A 23 6.69 -22.18 -12.02
CA GLU A 23 7.28 -22.80 -10.84
C GLU A 23 6.87 -22.07 -9.56
N SER A 24 6.89 -20.73 -9.60
CA SER A 24 6.67 -19.88 -8.43
C SER A 24 6.20 -18.48 -8.83
N LEU A 25 5.90 -17.65 -7.83
CA LEU A 25 5.59 -16.24 -8.02
C LEU A 25 6.69 -15.36 -7.41
N THR A 26 6.98 -14.27 -8.09
CA THR A 26 7.76 -13.16 -7.53
C THR A 26 6.96 -12.38 -6.49
N ASN A 27 7.64 -11.61 -5.65
CA ASN A 27 7.05 -10.63 -4.73
C ASN A 27 6.16 -9.59 -5.44
N GLU A 28 6.38 -9.38 -6.74
CA GLU A 28 5.61 -8.45 -7.56
C GLU A 28 4.37 -9.10 -8.20
N GLY A 29 4.15 -10.40 -7.96
CA GLY A 29 3.01 -11.16 -8.48
C GLY A 29 3.18 -11.70 -9.89
N ALA A 30 4.36 -11.61 -10.49
CA ALA A 30 4.64 -12.25 -11.78
C ALA A 30 5.08 -13.71 -11.57
N GLY A 31 4.58 -14.62 -12.41
CA GLY A 31 5.01 -16.01 -12.43
C GLY A 31 6.43 -16.17 -12.97
N VAL A 32 7.13 -17.17 -12.44
CA VAL A 32 8.49 -17.54 -12.81
C VAL A 32 8.45 -18.89 -13.49
N ALA A 33 8.90 -18.96 -14.73
CA ALA A 33 9.12 -20.20 -15.46
C ALA A 33 10.60 -20.34 -15.83
N ARG A 34 11.02 -21.58 -16.12
CA ARG A 34 12.35 -21.86 -16.64
C ARG A 34 12.28 -22.74 -17.88
N VAL A 35 13.10 -22.39 -18.87
CA VAL A 35 13.35 -23.19 -20.07
C VAL A 35 14.86 -23.36 -20.18
N ASP A 36 15.35 -24.59 -20.08
CA ASP A 36 16.78 -24.93 -20.07
C ASP A 36 17.61 -24.08 -19.08
N GLY A 37 17.02 -23.84 -17.89
CA GLY A 37 17.62 -23.02 -16.83
C GLY A 37 17.45 -21.51 -17.00
N TRP A 38 16.96 -21.04 -18.15
CA TRP A 38 16.70 -19.63 -18.42
C TRP A 38 15.38 -19.14 -17.82
N VAL A 39 15.42 -18.06 -17.04
CA VAL A 39 14.25 -17.52 -16.33
C VAL A 39 13.36 -16.70 -17.26
N ILE A 40 12.06 -16.94 -17.21
CA ILE A 40 11.03 -16.17 -17.92
C ILE A 40 10.00 -15.66 -16.92
N PHE A 41 9.76 -14.35 -16.90
CA PHE A 41 8.70 -13.74 -16.09
C PHE A 41 7.42 -13.61 -16.91
N VAL A 42 6.33 -14.18 -16.39
CA VAL A 42 5.00 -14.19 -17.03
C VAL A 42 3.97 -13.63 -16.05
N PRO A 43 3.46 -12.39 -16.23
CA PRO A 43 2.48 -11.81 -15.32
C PRO A 43 1.09 -12.45 -15.49
N PHE A 44 0.21 -12.30 -14.50
CA PHE A 44 -1.16 -12.82 -14.53
C PHE A 44 -1.25 -14.36 -14.58
N THR A 45 -0.23 -15.02 -14.05
CA THR A 45 -0.13 -16.48 -13.95
C THR A 45 0.06 -16.89 -12.50
N LEU A 46 -0.26 -18.16 -12.20
CA LEU A 46 -0.17 -18.75 -10.87
C LEU A 46 0.85 -19.91 -10.85
N ALA A 47 1.42 -20.19 -9.68
CA ALA A 47 2.27 -21.36 -9.51
C ALA A 47 1.51 -22.66 -9.84
N GLY A 48 2.20 -23.57 -10.53
CA GLY A 48 1.67 -24.85 -10.99
C GLY A 48 1.03 -24.82 -12.38
N GLU A 49 0.71 -23.65 -12.93
CA GLU A 49 0.03 -23.53 -14.22
C GLU A 49 0.91 -23.93 -15.39
N LEU A 50 0.31 -24.58 -16.40
CA LEU A 50 0.86 -24.60 -17.75
C LEU A 50 0.22 -23.47 -18.53
N VAL A 51 1.03 -22.56 -19.05
CA VAL A 51 0.54 -21.36 -19.76
C VAL A 51 1.24 -21.19 -21.09
N LYS A 52 0.53 -20.60 -22.03
CA LYS A 52 1.13 -20.05 -23.24
C LYS A 52 1.56 -18.62 -22.96
N CYS A 53 2.82 -18.31 -23.22
CA CYS A 53 3.37 -16.97 -23.08
C CYS A 53 4.08 -16.53 -24.37
N ARG A 54 4.26 -15.22 -24.53
CA ARG A 54 4.90 -14.63 -25.72
C ARG A 54 6.02 -13.68 -25.32
N VAL A 55 7.26 -14.03 -25.64
CA VAL A 55 8.44 -13.26 -25.23
C VAL A 55 8.49 -11.94 -25.98
N PHE A 56 8.53 -10.81 -25.27
CA PHE A 56 8.67 -9.49 -25.88
C PHE A 56 10.01 -8.83 -25.56
N ARG A 57 10.77 -9.34 -24.57
CA ARG A 57 12.07 -8.80 -24.20
C ARG A 57 13.00 -9.85 -23.61
N ASN A 58 14.23 -9.90 -24.11
CA ASN A 58 15.32 -10.64 -23.47
C ASN A 58 16.29 -9.66 -22.79
N HIS A 59 16.64 -9.96 -21.55
CA HIS A 59 17.67 -9.29 -20.77
C HIS A 59 18.90 -10.20 -20.65
N LYS A 60 19.91 -9.75 -19.89
CA LYS A 60 21.18 -10.50 -19.75
C LYS A 60 20.98 -11.92 -19.17
N ASN A 61 20.06 -12.08 -18.21
CA ASN A 61 19.90 -13.31 -17.43
C ASN A 61 18.46 -13.82 -17.34
N TYR A 62 17.51 -13.15 -18.01
CA TYR A 62 16.08 -13.50 -17.96
C TYR A 62 15.34 -12.91 -19.15
N SER A 63 14.11 -13.37 -19.38
CA SER A 63 13.19 -12.81 -20.37
C SER A 63 11.90 -12.34 -19.72
N GLU A 64 11.24 -11.38 -20.35
CA GLU A 64 9.87 -10.96 -20.02
C GLU A 64 8.94 -11.41 -21.15
N ALA A 65 7.82 -11.99 -20.76
CA ALA A 65 6.79 -12.45 -21.67
C ALA A 65 5.42 -11.87 -21.32
N ASP A 66 4.60 -11.72 -22.35
CA ASP A 66 3.17 -11.51 -22.18
C ASP A 66 2.49 -12.84 -21.90
N PHE A 67 1.53 -12.81 -20.99
CA PHE A 67 0.56 -13.89 -20.85
C PHE A 67 -0.35 -13.92 -22.09
N VAL A 68 -0.57 -15.11 -22.65
CA VAL A 68 -1.47 -15.32 -23.79
C VAL A 68 -2.71 -16.07 -23.33
N GLU A 69 -2.55 -17.28 -22.80
CA GLU A 69 -3.66 -18.10 -22.30
C GLU A 69 -3.18 -19.14 -21.27
N VAL A 70 -4.12 -19.65 -20.48
CA VAL A 70 -3.89 -20.76 -19.55
C VAL A 70 -4.25 -22.05 -20.28
N ILE A 71 -3.32 -23.01 -20.29
CA ILE A 71 -3.53 -24.35 -20.87
C ILE A 71 -3.99 -25.31 -19.77
N GLU A 72 -3.31 -25.31 -18.62
CA GLU A 72 -3.70 -26.05 -17.41
C GLU A 72 -3.80 -25.07 -16.23
N PRO A 73 -5.00 -24.80 -15.71
CA PRO A 73 -5.19 -23.84 -14.62
C PRO A 73 -4.77 -24.41 -13.27
N SER A 74 -4.29 -23.53 -12.39
CA SER A 74 -4.08 -23.84 -10.98
C SER A 74 -5.46 -24.02 -10.30
N PRO A 75 -5.59 -24.90 -9.30
CA PRO A 75 -6.82 -25.00 -8.50
C PRO A 75 -7.18 -23.69 -7.80
N ASN A 76 -6.20 -22.81 -7.59
CA ASN A 76 -6.40 -21.49 -6.98
C ASN A 76 -6.78 -20.40 -7.99
N ARG A 77 -6.90 -20.71 -9.29
CA ARG A 77 -7.33 -19.73 -10.29
C ARG A 77 -8.83 -19.47 -10.17
N VAL A 78 -9.19 -18.20 -10.07
CA VAL A 78 -10.59 -17.73 -10.11
C VAL A 78 -10.78 -16.75 -11.27
N PRO A 79 -12.00 -16.61 -11.83
CA PRO A 79 -12.27 -15.58 -12.83
C PRO A 79 -12.19 -14.18 -12.19
N PRO A 80 -11.48 -13.22 -12.80
CA PRO A 80 -11.44 -11.85 -12.30
C PRO A 80 -12.80 -11.16 -12.43
N GLN A 81 -13.20 -10.38 -11.42
CA GLN A 81 -14.46 -9.62 -11.47
C GLN A 81 -14.39 -8.39 -12.38
N CYS A 82 -13.20 -7.82 -12.58
CA CYS A 82 -13.01 -6.64 -13.43
C CYS A 82 -12.71 -7.06 -14.87
N ALA A 83 -13.54 -6.61 -15.81
CA ALA A 83 -13.31 -6.80 -17.25
C ALA A 83 -12.00 -6.16 -17.76
N LEU A 84 -11.47 -5.17 -17.03
CA LEU A 84 -10.21 -4.50 -17.34
C LEU A 84 -9.01 -5.16 -16.63
N PHE A 85 -9.21 -6.26 -15.91
CA PHE A 85 -8.11 -7.01 -15.30
C PHE A 85 -7.12 -7.46 -16.38
N SER A 86 -5.82 -7.51 -16.05
CA SER A 86 -4.67 -7.63 -16.96
C SER A 86 -4.33 -6.40 -17.83
N GLN A 87 -5.30 -5.50 -18.05
CA GLN A 87 -5.08 -4.27 -18.81
C GLN A 87 -4.81 -3.07 -17.89
N CYS A 88 -5.64 -2.87 -16.86
CA CYS A 88 -5.47 -1.83 -15.86
C CYS A 88 -4.33 -2.16 -14.89
N GLY A 89 -3.47 -1.19 -14.57
CA GLY A 89 -2.37 -1.37 -13.62
C GLY A 89 -2.77 -1.45 -12.15
N GLY A 90 -4.07 -1.33 -11.83
CA GLY A 90 -4.56 -1.21 -10.45
C GLY A 90 -4.57 -2.51 -9.65
N CYS A 91 -4.82 -3.67 -10.26
CA CYS A 91 -4.94 -4.96 -9.58
C CYS A 91 -3.99 -5.99 -10.18
N GLN A 92 -3.46 -6.89 -9.34
CA GLN A 92 -2.54 -7.95 -9.76
C GLN A 92 -3.09 -9.35 -9.47
N TYR A 93 -4.03 -9.51 -8.54
CA TYR A 93 -4.43 -10.81 -7.99
C TYR A 93 -5.90 -11.18 -8.18
N GLN A 94 -6.70 -10.46 -8.97
CA GLN A 94 -8.12 -10.84 -9.16
C GLN A 94 -8.33 -12.24 -9.76
N HIS A 95 -7.29 -12.84 -10.34
CA HIS A 95 -7.32 -14.20 -10.87
C HIS A 95 -6.85 -15.26 -9.85
N LEU A 96 -6.52 -14.85 -8.63
CA LEU A 96 -6.02 -15.68 -7.54
C LEU A 96 -7.08 -15.76 -6.44
N SER A 97 -7.40 -16.97 -5.97
CA SER A 97 -8.32 -17.18 -4.85
C SER A 97 -7.88 -16.36 -3.64
N TYR A 98 -8.84 -15.82 -2.88
CA TYR A 98 -8.51 -14.90 -1.79
C TYR A 98 -7.63 -15.54 -0.71
N GLU A 99 -7.88 -16.81 -0.39
CA GLU A 99 -7.06 -17.58 0.53
C GLU A 99 -5.59 -17.64 0.07
N GLU A 100 -5.36 -17.92 -1.21
CA GLU A 100 -4.01 -17.96 -1.76
C GLU A 100 -3.36 -16.57 -1.84
N GLN A 101 -4.14 -15.49 -1.99
CA GLN A 101 -3.62 -14.13 -1.85
C GLN A 101 -3.01 -13.89 -0.46
N LEU A 102 -3.72 -14.30 0.60
CA LEU A 102 -3.26 -14.18 1.99
C LEU A 102 -2.01 -15.02 2.23
N LEU A 103 -2.00 -16.29 1.79
CA LEU A 103 -0.84 -17.18 1.91
C LEU A 103 0.37 -16.67 1.13
N SER A 104 0.17 -16.10 -0.06
CA SER A 104 1.24 -15.48 -0.85
C SER A 104 1.83 -14.26 -0.16
N LYS A 105 0.98 -13.39 0.43
CA LYS A 105 1.42 -12.21 1.18
C LYS A 105 2.18 -12.58 2.46
N GLN A 106 1.74 -13.62 3.17
CA GLN A 106 2.47 -14.14 4.34
C GLN A 106 3.87 -14.65 3.94
N ARG A 107 3.93 -15.49 2.90
CA ARG A 107 5.21 -16.01 2.37
C ARG A 107 6.14 -14.90 1.92
N GLN A 108 5.62 -13.87 1.26
CA GLN A 108 6.41 -12.71 0.85
C GLN A 108 7.13 -12.06 2.04
N VAL A 109 6.43 -11.82 3.15
CA VAL A 109 7.06 -11.24 4.36
C VAL A 109 8.10 -12.18 4.95
N ALA A 110 7.81 -13.49 5.02
CA ALA A 110 8.73 -14.49 5.55
C ALA A 110 10.03 -14.60 4.72
N GLU A 111 9.91 -14.63 3.39
CA GLU A 111 11.05 -14.67 2.47
C GLU A 111 11.89 -13.39 2.56
N LEU A 112 11.24 -12.22 2.70
CA LEU A 112 11.94 -10.95 2.90
C LEU A 112 12.71 -10.92 4.23
N LEU A 113 12.12 -11.40 5.33
CA LEU A 113 12.82 -11.54 6.62
C LEU A 113 14.06 -12.43 6.48
N LYS A 114 13.90 -13.61 5.88
CA LYS A 114 14.97 -14.59 5.71
C LYS A 114 16.08 -14.09 4.80
N HIS A 115 15.75 -13.49 3.66
CA HIS A 115 16.72 -13.17 2.62
C HIS A 115 17.28 -11.75 2.70
N MET A 116 16.49 -10.78 3.16
CA MET A 116 16.95 -9.38 3.29
C MET A 116 17.46 -9.06 4.68
N ALA A 117 16.70 -9.41 5.72
CA ALA A 117 17.10 -9.14 7.11
C ALA A 117 18.00 -10.24 7.69
N LYS A 118 18.08 -11.42 7.04
CA LYS A 118 18.78 -12.61 7.54
C LYS A 118 18.27 -13.07 8.91
N ILE A 119 16.97 -12.91 9.13
CA ILE A 119 16.27 -13.26 10.37
C ILE A 119 15.29 -14.39 10.06
N GLU A 120 15.43 -15.52 10.75
CA GLU A 120 14.42 -16.56 10.77
C GLU A 120 13.45 -16.29 11.93
N HIS A 121 12.23 -15.86 11.61
CA HIS A 121 11.20 -15.53 12.60
C HIS A 121 9.81 -15.88 12.03
N PRO A 122 8.88 -16.42 12.85
CA PRO A 122 7.54 -16.75 12.38
C PRO A 122 6.78 -15.49 11.96
N VAL A 123 6.09 -15.59 10.82
CA VAL A 123 5.15 -14.54 10.36
C VAL A 123 3.74 -15.01 10.64
N CYS A 124 2.94 -14.19 11.32
CA CYS A 124 1.55 -14.51 11.60
C CYS A 124 0.72 -14.61 10.29
N PRO A 125 -0.39 -15.38 10.29
CA PRO A 125 -1.33 -15.36 9.18
C PRO A 125 -1.80 -13.94 8.89
N VAL A 126 -1.93 -13.59 7.60
CA VAL A 126 -2.39 -12.25 7.19
C VAL A 126 -3.80 -12.02 7.71
N ILE A 127 -4.01 -10.90 8.41
CA ILE A 127 -5.37 -10.51 8.81
C ILE A 127 -6.13 -10.07 7.56
N PRO A 128 -7.24 -10.75 7.21
CA PRO A 128 -7.96 -10.48 5.97
C PRO A 128 -8.76 -9.19 6.06
N SER A 129 -8.97 -8.57 4.90
CA SER A 129 -9.97 -7.52 4.77
C SER A 129 -11.38 -8.13 4.93
N PRO A 130 -12.28 -7.49 5.70
CA PRO A 130 -13.67 -7.93 5.77
C PRO A 130 -14.39 -7.89 4.42
N VAL A 131 -13.93 -7.04 3.49
CA VAL A 131 -14.50 -6.90 2.14
C VAL A 131 -13.38 -6.90 1.10
N GLN A 132 -13.52 -7.74 0.07
CA GLN A 132 -12.51 -7.96 -0.96
C GLN A 132 -12.66 -7.06 -2.20
N TYR A 133 -13.85 -6.50 -2.38
CA TYR A 133 -14.26 -5.61 -3.47
C TYR A 133 -15.08 -4.47 -2.86
N GLY A 134 -15.25 -3.34 -3.55
CA GLY A 134 -16.00 -2.21 -2.99
C GLY A 134 -15.37 -1.60 -1.73
N TYR A 135 -14.11 -1.89 -1.43
CA TYR A 135 -13.46 -1.46 -0.19
C TYR A 135 -12.78 -0.10 -0.31
N ARG A 136 -12.39 0.29 -1.54
CA ARG A 136 -11.49 1.41 -1.77
C ARG A 136 -12.25 2.74 -1.72
N SER A 137 -12.03 3.49 -0.65
CA SER A 137 -12.71 4.77 -0.38
C SER A 137 -12.15 5.96 -1.16
N LYS A 138 -10.97 5.85 -1.78
CA LYS A 138 -10.42 6.88 -2.67
C LYS A 138 -9.89 6.30 -3.97
N ILE A 139 -10.35 6.88 -5.07
CA ILE A 139 -9.80 6.66 -6.41
C ILE A 139 -9.44 7.99 -7.04
N THR A 140 -8.43 7.97 -7.90
CA THR A 140 -7.97 9.14 -8.63
C THR A 140 -7.87 8.82 -10.11
N PRO A 141 -8.96 8.68 -10.87
CA PRO A 141 -8.88 8.53 -12.31
C PRO A 141 -8.15 9.73 -12.93
N HIS A 142 -7.29 9.47 -13.90
CA HIS A 142 -6.51 10.49 -14.59
C HIS A 142 -6.84 10.49 -16.08
N PHE A 143 -6.54 11.60 -16.75
CA PHE A 143 -6.56 11.68 -18.20
C PHE A 143 -5.37 12.48 -18.72
N GLN A 144 -5.00 12.22 -19.98
CA GLN A 144 -3.92 12.95 -20.66
C GLN A 144 -4.40 14.29 -21.18
N ARG A 145 -3.46 15.18 -21.51
CA ARG A 145 -3.78 16.49 -22.12
C ARG A 145 -4.85 16.35 -23.22
N PRO A 146 -5.94 17.12 -23.18
CA PRO A 146 -6.95 17.12 -24.22
C PRO A 146 -6.33 17.40 -25.60
N LYS A 147 -6.83 16.71 -26.64
CA LYS A 147 -6.41 16.89 -28.05
C LYS A 147 -7.64 17.17 -28.91
N GLU A 148 -7.45 17.79 -30.07
CA GLU A 148 -8.45 18.11 -31.14
C GLU A 148 -9.74 17.26 -31.08
N GLY A 149 -10.69 17.63 -30.20
CA GLY A 149 -11.94 16.87 -30.00
C GLY A 149 -12.29 16.48 -28.55
N GLY A 150 -11.42 16.70 -27.56
CA GLY A 150 -11.75 16.59 -26.12
C GLY A 150 -10.82 15.69 -25.31
N ILE A 151 -11.32 15.25 -24.15
CA ILE A 151 -10.62 14.30 -23.27
C ILE A 151 -10.85 12.88 -23.77
N GLY A 152 -9.77 12.11 -23.95
CA GLY A 152 -9.83 10.69 -24.31
C GLY A 152 -10.17 9.77 -23.12
N ALA A 153 -9.37 8.72 -22.94
CA ALA A 153 -9.53 7.78 -21.83
C ALA A 153 -9.38 8.46 -20.46
N ILE A 154 -10.33 8.21 -19.56
CA ILE A 154 -10.31 8.62 -18.16
C ILE A 154 -10.23 7.35 -17.31
N GLY A 155 -9.16 7.18 -16.55
CA GLY A 155 -9.00 5.96 -15.76
C GLY A 155 -7.61 5.84 -15.16
N PHE A 156 -6.97 4.68 -15.33
CA PHE A 156 -5.66 4.39 -14.73
C PHE A 156 -4.63 4.02 -15.80
N LEU A 157 -3.35 4.04 -15.42
CA LEU A 157 -2.28 3.58 -16.28
C LEU A 157 -2.48 2.12 -16.67
N ARG A 158 -2.23 1.82 -17.95
CA ARG A 158 -2.19 0.45 -18.46
C ARG A 158 -1.05 -0.30 -17.79
N ALA A 159 -1.32 -1.51 -17.33
CA ALA A 159 -0.37 -2.39 -16.68
C ALA A 159 0.93 -2.48 -17.51
N ARG A 160 2.07 -2.37 -16.83
CA ARG A 160 3.42 -2.45 -17.41
C ARG A 160 3.75 -1.34 -18.43
N THR A 161 2.97 -0.26 -18.48
CA THR A 161 3.28 0.94 -19.28
C THR A 161 3.47 2.16 -18.39
N ARG A 162 4.10 3.22 -18.92
CA ARG A 162 4.33 4.48 -18.20
C ARG A 162 3.43 5.63 -18.66
N ASN A 163 2.78 5.49 -19.82
CA ASN A 163 2.11 6.59 -20.51
C ASN A 163 0.87 6.15 -21.30
N ALA A 164 0.43 4.90 -21.20
CA ALA A 164 -0.82 4.47 -21.83
C ALA A 164 -1.92 4.45 -20.77
N MET A 165 -3.08 5.01 -21.12
CA MET A 165 -4.26 5.03 -20.25
C MET A 165 -5.22 3.92 -20.63
N VAL A 166 -5.86 3.34 -19.61
CA VAL A 166 -7.04 2.49 -19.75
C VAL A 166 -8.25 3.35 -19.39
N ASP A 167 -9.27 3.35 -20.24
CA ASP A 167 -10.54 4.00 -19.91
C ASP A 167 -11.29 3.11 -18.90
N VAL A 168 -11.64 3.68 -17.76
CA VAL A 168 -12.22 2.93 -16.62
C VAL A 168 -13.57 3.52 -16.29
N GLU A 169 -14.63 2.83 -16.71
CA GLU A 169 -16.02 3.22 -16.45
C GLU A 169 -16.53 2.74 -15.09
N GLN A 170 -16.00 1.60 -14.64
CA GLN A 170 -16.28 1.02 -13.33
C GLN A 170 -15.03 0.35 -12.77
N CYS A 171 -14.90 0.38 -11.45
CA CYS A 171 -13.80 -0.23 -10.72
C CYS A 171 -14.37 -1.10 -9.59
N PRO A 172 -14.37 -2.45 -9.72
CA PRO A 172 -14.97 -3.33 -8.71
C PRO A 172 -14.37 -3.22 -7.31
N ILE A 173 -13.12 -2.76 -7.17
CA ILE A 173 -12.52 -2.54 -5.85
C ILE A 173 -12.89 -1.18 -5.24
N ALA A 174 -13.38 -0.23 -6.04
CA ALA A 174 -13.84 1.08 -5.56
C ALA A 174 -15.22 0.94 -4.93
N MET A 175 -15.47 1.72 -3.86
CA MET A 175 -16.76 1.71 -3.18
C MET A 175 -17.93 1.97 -4.16
N PRO A 176 -19.12 1.36 -3.92
CA PRO A 176 -20.27 1.51 -4.81
C PRO A 176 -20.67 2.97 -5.06
N GLU A 177 -20.59 3.85 -4.06
CA GLU A 177 -20.98 5.26 -4.21
C GLU A 177 -20.01 6.00 -5.15
N LEU A 178 -18.72 5.62 -5.15
CA LEU A 178 -17.75 6.16 -6.11
C LEU A 178 -18.08 5.74 -7.53
N ASN A 179 -18.40 4.45 -7.75
CA ASN A 179 -18.80 3.96 -9.07
C ASN A 179 -20.10 4.63 -9.54
N ALA A 180 -21.07 4.85 -8.65
CA ALA A 180 -22.32 5.54 -8.98
C ALA A 180 -22.09 6.98 -9.47
N GLN A 181 -21.06 7.67 -8.97
CA GLN A 181 -20.73 9.03 -9.38
C GLN A 181 -19.66 9.12 -10.48
N LEU A 182 -18.97 8.03 -10.80
CA LEU A 182 -17.84 8.05 -11.74
C LEU A 182 -18.27 8.50 -13.14
N ALA A 183 -19.46 8.09 -13.59
CA ALA A 183 -20.02 8.50 -14.88
C ALA A 183 -20.21 10.03 -14.96
N SER A 184 -20.85 10.64 -13.95
CA SER A 184 -21.10 12.09 -13.95
C SER A 184 -19.82 12.91 -13.77
N VAL A 185 -18.84 12.40 -13.01
CA VAL A 185 -17.51 13.01 -12.89
C VAL A 185 -16.78 12.98 -14.23
N ARG A 186 -16.83 11.86 -14.96
CA ARG A 186 -16.25 11.72 -16.31
C ARG A 186 -16.90 12.66 -17.32
N GLU A 187 -18.23 12.75 -17.31
CA GLU A 187 -18.99 13.64 -18.18
C GLU A 187 -18.68 15.12 -17.94
N ARG A 188 -18.66 15.56 -16.67
CA ARG A 188 -18.27 16.94 -16.31
C ARG A 188 -16.86 17.27 -16.77
N ALA A 189 -15.90 16.36 -16.58
CA ALA A 189 -14.54 16.57 -17.05
C ALA A 189 -14.50 16.77 -18.58
N ARG A 190 -15.22 15.93 -19.34
CA ARG A 190 -15.30 16.04 -20.81
C ARG A 190 -15.98 17.33 -21.27
N ALA A 191 -17.09 17.71 -20.64
CA ALA A 191 -17.81 18.95 -20.92
C ALA A 191 -16.91 20.19 -20.70
N ASN A 192 -16.08 20.16 -19.66
CA ASN A 192 -15.16 21.23 -19.31
C ASN A 192 -13.75 21.02 -19.89
N SER A 193 -13.60 20.21 -20.95
CA SER A 193 -12.29 19.85 -21.51
C SER A 193 -11.44 21.06 -21.91
N ALA A 194 -12.08 22.17 -22.30
CA ALA A 194 -11.43 23.44 -22.65
C ALA A 194 -10.70 24.12 -21.47
N GLU A 195 -11.08 23.82 -20.22
CA GLU A 195 -10.43 24.38 -19.02
C GLU A 195 -9.07 23.71 -18.73
N PHE A 196 -8.84 22.51 -19.27
CA PHE A 196 -7.65 21.72 -18.99
C PHE A 196 -6.54 21.94 -20.03
N LYS A 197 -5.52 22.72 -19.66
CA LYS A 197 -4.32 22.92 -20.51
C LYS A 197 -3.41 21.68 -20.57
N ASN A 198 -3.47 20.84 -19.54
CA ASN A 198 -2.67 19.63 -19.36
C ASN A 198 -3.57 18.44 -19.00
N GLY A 199 -2.99 17.24 -18.84
CA GLY A 199 -3.70 16.14 -18.20
C GLY A 199 -4.01 16.47 -16.75
N ALA A 200 -5.07 15.88 -16.20
CA ALA A 200 -5.49 16.12 -14.82
C ALA A 200 -5.85 14.82 -14.09
N THR A 201 -5.94 14.96 -12.78
CA THR A 201 -6.38 13.93 -11.84
C THR A 201 -7.76 14.31 -11.33
N LEU A 202 -8.73 13.41 -11.48
CA LEU A 202 -10.05 13.55 -10.89
C LEU A 202 -10.03 12.87 -9.53
N LEU A 203 -10.03 13.65 -8.46
CA LEU A 203 -10.16 13.11 -7.10
C LEU A 203 -11.59 12.61 -6.90
N MET A 204 -11.73 11.41 -6.34
CA MET A 204 -13.00 10.93 -5.80
C MET A 204 -12.75 10.20 -4.49
N ARG A 205 -13.37 10.67 -3.42
CA ARG A 205 -13.28 10.05 -2.09
C ARG A 205 -14.68 9.85 -1.52
N ALA A 206 -15.05 8.61 -1.22
CA ALA A 206 -16.19 8.30 -0.39
C ALA A 206 -15.81 8.49 1.07
N ALA A 207 -16.68 9.14 1.81
CA ALA A 207 -16.58 9.40 3.24
C ALA A 207 -18.00 9.34 3.85
N SER A 208 -18.10 9.40 5.18
CA SER A 208 -19.39 9.34 5.90
C SER A 208 -20.34 10.49 5.52
N ASN A 209 -19.80 11.61 5.04
CA ASN A 209 -20.55 12.77 4.58
C ASN A 209 -20.78 12.82 3.05
N GLY A 210 -20.52 11.71 2.34
CA GLY A 210 -20.78 11.56 0.91
C GLY A 210 -19.51 11.41 0.06
N VAL A 211 -19.67 11.54 -1.26
CA VAL A 211 -18.56 11.48 -2.21
C VAL A 211 -18.04 12.89 -2.50
N LEU A 212 -16.75 13.08 -2.23
CA LEU A 212 -16.03 14.35 -2.38
C LEU A 212 -15.17 14.30 -3.64
N THR A 213 -15.13 15.41 -4.36
CA THR A 213 -14.43 15.49 -5.67
C THR A 213 -13.43 16.62 -5.77
N ARG A 214 -13.39 17.50 -4.77
CA ARG A 214 -12.41 18.58 -4.66
C ARG A 214 -11.42 18.29 -3.53
N PRO A 215 -10.13 18.58 -3.71
CA PRO A 215 -9.11 18.29 -2.70
C PRO A 215 -9.34 18.96 -1.35
N ASP A 216 -9.97 20.14 -1.34
CA ASP A 216 -10.18 20.99 -0.17
C ASP A 216 -11.46 20.67 0.63
N GLU A 217 -12.33 19.81 0.10
CA GLU A 217 -13.51 19.33 0.83
C GLU A 217 -13.08 18.53 2.07
N ILE A 218 -13.85 18.62 3.16
CA ILE A 218 -13.59 17.87 4.39
C ILE A 218 -14.24 16.50 4.31
N ALA A 219 -13.44 15.45 4.35
CA ALA A 219 -13.86 14.07 4.53
C ALA A 219 -14.05 13.77 6.01
N ILE A 220 -15.10 13.02 6.33
CA ILE A 220 -15.39 12.54 7.68
C ILE A 220 -15.33 11.01 7.68
N GLU A 221 -14.51 10.44 8.54
CA GLU A 221 -14.41 9.00 8.76
C GLU A 221 -14.59 8.67 10.25
N ASP A 222 -15.16 7.51 10.55
CA ASP A 222 -15.19 6.93 11.89
C ASP A 222 -14.32 5.68 11.91
N VAL A 223 -13.40 5.61 12.86
CA VAL A 223 -12.56 4.43 13.09
C VAL A 223 -12.71 4.02 14.54
N ASP A 224 -13.49 2.97 14.78
CA ASP A 224 -13.73 2.40 16.11
C ASP A 224 -14.29 3.43 17.12
N GLY A 225 -15.24 4.27 16.67
CA GLY A 225 -15.86 5.30 17.50
C GLY A 225 -15.01 6.55 17.72
N VAL A 226 -13.90 6.68 16.97
CA VAL A 226 -13.07 7.89 16.90
C VAL A 226 -13.32 8.57 15.57
N ARG A 227 -13.75 9.83 15.62
CA ARG A 227 -14.09 10.61 14.43
C ARG A 227 -12.86 11.33 13.89
N PHE A 228 -12.61 11.20 12.59
CA PHE A 228 -11.55 11.90 11.89
C PHE A 228 -12.12 12.83 10.83
N GLU A 229 -11.69 14.08 10.85
CA GLU A 229 -11.87 15.02 9.76
C GLU A 229 -10.53 15.27 9.09
N PHE A 230 -10.50 15.33 7.76
CA PHE A 230 -9.28 15.61 6.98
C PHE A 230 -9.65 16.09 5.57
N GLN A 231 -8.72 16.72 4.84
CA GLN A 231 -9.04 17.17 3.48
C GLN A 231 -9.13 15.96 2.54
N ALA A 232 -10.09 15.93 1.61
CA ALA A 232 -10.28 14.80 0.71
C ALA A 232 -9.02 14.49 -0.13
N GLY A 233 -8.24 15.53 -0.44
CA GLY A 233 -6.94 15.46 -1.10
C GLY A 233 -5.86 14.75 -0.28
N ASP A 234 -5.93 14.84 1.04
CA ASP A 234 -4.92 14.31 1.96
C ASP A 234 -4.85 12.79 1.94
N PHE A 235 -3.75 12.29 2.50
CA PHE A 235 -3.59 10.87 2.80
C PHE A 235 -4.48 10.49 3.99
N PHE A 236 -5.22 9.40 3.80
CA PHE A 236 -5.91 8.65 4.83
C PHE A 236 -6.08 7.24 4.30
N GLN A 237 -6.14 6.25 5.17
CA GLN A 237 -6.20 4.85 4.76
C GLN A 237 -7.43 4.58 3.88
N ASN A 238 -7.23 3.84 2.78
CA ASN A 238 -8.24 3.74 1.72
C ASN A 238 -9.19 2.54 1.89
N ASN A 239 -9.06 1.76 2.96
CA ASN A 239 -9.89 0.59 3.23
C ASN A 239 -10.50 0.71 4.64
N PRO A 240 -11.60 1.46 4.80
CA PRO A 240 -12.17 1.71 6.13
C PRO A 240 -12.66 0.43 6.82
N PHE A 241 -13.01 -0.62 6.06
CA PHE A 241 -13.55 -1.85 6.61
C PHE A 241 -12.56 -2.62 7.49
N ILE A 242 -11.26 -2.58 7.19
CA ILE A 242 -10.22 -3.24 7.99
C ILE A 242 -9.58 -2.29 9.03
N LEU A 243 -9.79 -0.98 8.91
CA LEU A 243 -9.11 0.00 9.75
C LEU A 243 -9.28 -0.22 11.26
N PRO A 244 -10.49 -0.51 11.79
CA PRO A 244 -10.64 -0.75 13.22
C PRO A 244 -9.73 -1.88 13.73
N LYS A 245 -9.65 -3.00 12.99
CA LYS A 245 -8.78 -4.13 13.36
C LYS A 245 -7.30 -3.77 13.28
N PHE A 246 -6.91 -3.05 12.23
CA PHE A 246 -5.53 -2.65 12.00
C PHE A 246 -5.03 -1.66 13.06
N VAL A 247 -5.81 -0.61 13.34
CA VAL A 247 -5.48 0.41 14.33
C VAL A 247 -5.46 -0.18 15.73
N ARG A 248 -6.50 -0.95 16.11
CA ARG A 248 -6.56 -1.58 17.43
C ARG A 248 -5.37 -2.52 17.67
N HIS A 249 -4.99 -3.33 16.67
CA HIS A 249 -3.82 -4.20 16.80
C HIS A 249 -2.53 -3.44 17.07
N ALA A 250 -2.25 -2.36 16.33
CA ALA A 250 -1.06 -1.55 16.56
C ALA A 250 -1.05 -0.94 17.97
N ILE A 251 -2.21 -0.48 18.46
CA ILE A 251 -2.36 0.07 19.82
C ILE A 251 -2.20 -1.01 20.88
N ASP A 252 -2.76 -2.20 20.67
CA ASP A 252 -2.62 -3.34 21.61
C ASP A 252 -1.17 -3.78 21.74
N GLU A 253 -0.45 -3.90 20.61
CA GLU A 253 0.99 -4.17 20.60
C GLU A 253 1.78 -3.06 21.31
N ALA A 254 1.42 -1.79 21.10
CA ALA A 254 2.06 -0.67 21.80
C ALA A 254 1.79 -0.72 23.31
N LYS A 255 0.55 -1.01 23.71
CA LYS A 255 0.12 -1.12 25.11
C LYS A 255 0.75 -2.32 25.82
N ALA A 256 0.96 -3.43 25.11
CA ALA A 256 1.60 -4.63 25.65
C ALA A 256 3.05 -4.38 26.13
N THR A 257 3.71 -3.31 25.68
CA THR A 257 5.01 -2.88 26.21
C THR A 257 4.94 -2.42 27.67
N GLY A 258 3.76 -2.08 28.17
CA GLY A 258 3.56 -1.48 29.49
C GLY A 258 4.16 -0.07 29.61
N ALA A 259 4.32 0.64 28.49
CA ALA A 259 4.69 2.05 28.47
C ALA A 259 3.53 2.92 28.96
N LYS A 260 3.85 4.05 29.61
CA LYS A 260 2.86 5.02 30.08
C LYS A 260 2.52 6.05 29.01
N HIS A 261 3.48 6.33 28.13
CA HIS A 261 3.38 7.36 27.11
C HIS A 261 3.57 6.77 25.71
N LEU A 262 2.94 7.40 24.73
CA LEU A 262 3.07 7.03 23.32
C LEU A 262 3.62 8.21 22.52
N VAL A 263 4.57 7.94 21.65
CA VAL A 263 4.94 8.83 20.55
C VAL A 263 4.52 8.18 19.24
N ASP A 264 3.71 8.89 18.44
CA ASP A 264 3.33 8.50 17.08
C ASP A 264 4.15 9.36 16.10
N ALA A 265 5.19 8.79 15.50
CA ALA A 265 6.01 9.47 14.52
C ALA A 265 5.46 9.21 13.10
N TYR A 266 5.45 10.25 12.28
CA TYR A 266 4.74 10.29 11.00
C TYR A 266 3.22 10.24 11.19
N CYS A 267 2.70 10.91 12.23
CA CYS A 267 1.33 10.73 12.67
C CYS A 267 0.27 11.21 11.66
N GLY A 268 0.64 12.00 10.65
CA GLY A 268 -0.29 12.58 9.69
C GLY A 268 -1.42 13.34 10.39
N SER A 269 -2.68 12.99 10.09
CA SER A 269 -3.87 13.56 10.74
C SER A 269 -4.21 12.95 12.11
N GLY A 270 -3.30 12.14 12.68
CA GLY A 270 -3.35 11.61 14.04
C GLY A 270 -4.04 10.25 14.18
N LEU A 271 -4.09 9.41 13.13
CA LEU A 271 -4.84 8.15 13.16
C LEU A 271 -4.50 7.29 14.39
N PHE A 272 -3.22 6.95 14.60
CA PHE A 272 -2.82 6.12 15.73
C PHE A 272 -2.81 6.91 17.03
N ALA A 273 -2.22 8.11 17.04
CA ALA A 273 -2.17 8.97 18.23
C ALA A 273 -3.53 9.19 18.90
N ILE A 274 -4.55 9.56 18.12
CA ILE A 274 -5.88 9.91 18.61
C ILE A 274 -6.63 8.64 19.02
N SER A 275 -6.55 7.57 18.22
CA SER A 275 -7.17 6.29 18.57
C SER A 275 -6.54 5.64 19.81
N ALA A 276 -5.26 5.89 20.09
CA ALA A 276 -4.56 5.38 21.26
C ALA A 276 -4.74 6.23 22.52
N ALA A 277 -5.32 7.43 22.41
CA ALA A 277 -5.32 8.42 23.49
C ALA A 277 -5.90 7.91 24.81
N ARG A 278 -6.87 7.00 24.77
CA ARG A 278 -7.50 6.42 25.97
C ARG A 278 -6.68 5.30 26.63
N ASP A 279 -5.65 4.80 25.96
CA ASP A 279 -4.81 3.70 26.43
C ASP A 279 -3.51 4.17 27.10
N PHE A 280 -3.17 5.46 26.99
CA PHE A 280 -1.91 6.03 27.48
C PHE A 280 -2.16 7.30 28.32
N GLU A 281 -1.24 7.61 29.23
CA GLU A 281 -1.31 8.82 30.06
C GLU A 281 -1.08 10.08 29.22
N ASN A 282 -0.13 10.04 28.27
CA ASN A 282 0.15 11.13 27.33
C ASN A 282 0.45 10.55 25.95
N VAL A 283 -0.04 11.22 24.91
CA VAL A 283 0.24 10.88 23.52
C VAL A 283 0.80 12.08 22.78
N ILE A 284 1.94 11.90 22.12
CA ILE A 284 2.57 12.92 21.28
C ILE A 284 2.61 12.45 19.83
N GLY A 285 1.95 13.17 18.94
CA GLY A 285 2.11 12.96 17.50
C GLY A 285 3.18 13.89 16.92
N VAL A 286 4.05 13.37 16.07
CA VAL A 286 5.08 14.15 15.37
C VAL A 286 4.94 13.97 13.87
N GLU A 287 4.89 15.09 13.16
CA GLU A 287 4.65 15.14 11.71
C GLU A 287 5.38 16.33 11.09
N ILE A 288 5.89 16.19 9.87
CA ILE A 288 6.62 17.26 9.18
C ILE A 288 5.66 18.31 8.59
N SER A 289 4.46 17.89 8.20
CA SER A 289 3.43 18.74 7.64
C SER A 289 2.68 19.52 8.73
N GLU A 290 2.89 20.83 8.79
CA GLU A 290 2.14 21.71 9.70
C GLU A 290 0.62 21.64 9.49
N THR A 291 0.17 21.46 8.25
CA THR A 291 -1.26 21.32 7.94
C THR A 291 -1.84 20.03 8.52
N ALA A 292 -1.08 18.93 8.48
CA ALA A 292 -1.48 17.67 9.08
C ALA A 292 -1.49 17.76 10.61
N VAL A 293 -0.49 18.41 11.23
CA VAL A 293 -0.44 18.68 12.68
C VAL A 293 -1.65 19.49 13.16
N LYS A 294 -2.01 20.57 12.45
CA LYS A 294 -3.22 21.35 12.76
C LYS A 294 -4.48 20.49 12.65
N LYS A 295 -4.52 19.59 11.67
CA LYS A 295 -5.65 18.67 11.50
C LYS A 295 -5.72 17.61 12.60
N ALA A 296 -4.58 17.08 13.04
CA ALA A 296 -4.50 16.13 14.15
C ALA A 296 -4.93 16.78 15.46
N ALA A 297 -4.51 18.03 15.73
CA ALA A 297 -4.95 18.79 16.89
C ALA A 297 -6.48 19.03 16.89
N HIS A 298 -7.03 19.43 15.74
CA HIS A 298 -8.49 19.53 15.55
C HIS A 298 -9.20 18.20 15.78
N ASN A 299 -8.66 17.10 15.26
CA ASN A 299 -9.23 15.77 15.46
C ASN A 299 -9.20 15.34 16.94
N ALA A 300 -8.16 15.69 17.70
CA ALA A 300 -8.16 15.45 19.14
C ALA A 300 -9.24 16.27 19.87
N GLU A 301 -9.42 17.55 19.47
CA GLU A 301 -10.44 18.44 20.04
C GLU A 301 -11.87 17.92 19.79
N ILE A 302 -12.22 17.53 18.56
CA ILE A 302 -13.56 17.02 18.25
C ILE A 302 -13.87 15.68 18.92
N ASN A 303 -12.84 14.93 19.33
CA ASN A 303 -12.98 13.71 20.14
C ASN A 303 -12.86 13.96 21.65
N SER A 304 -12.79 15.22 22.08
CA SER A 304 -12.68 15.64 23.49
C SER A 304 -11.46 15.04 24.21
N LEU A 305 -10.34 14.90 23.50
CA LEU A 305 -9.09 14.36 24.04
C LEU A 305 -8.17 15.49 24.51
N THR A 306 -7.78 15.44 25.78
CA THR A 306 -6.97 16.49 26.42
C THR A 306 -5.52 16.07 26.67
N ASN A 307 -5.20 14.79 26.47
CA ASN A 307 -3.87 14.21 26.69
C ASN A 307 -3.07 13.98 25.39
N CYS A 308 -3.52 14.56 24.27
CA CYS A 308 -2.82 14.52 23.00
C CYS A 308 -2.12 15.86 22.72
N ARG A 309 -0.87 15.81 22.28
CA ARG A 309 -0.11 16.96 21.78
C ARG A 309 0.48 16.63 20.42
N PHE A 310 0.44 17.57 19.48
CA PHE A 310 0.99 17.38 18.13
C PHE A 310 2.09 18.41 17.86
N ILE A 311 3.19 17.94 17.27
CA ILE A 311 4.40 18.72 17.05
C ILE A 311 4.76 18.67 15.57
N ALA A 312 4.93 19.85 14.97
CA ALA A 312 5.50 19.98 13.63
C ALA A 312 7.04 19.93 13.73
N ALA A 313 7.65 18.84 13.28
CA ALA A 313 9.10 18.69 13.34
C ALA A 313 9.65 17.91 12.15
N ASP A 314 10.86 18.28 11.71
CA ASP A 314 11.64 17.47 10.80
C ASP A 314 12.03 16.14 11.48
N ALA A 315 12.23 15.09 10.68
CA ALA A 315 12.77 13.80 11.10
C ALA A 315 14.04 13.93 11.97
N GLN A 316 14.82 15.01 11.83
CA GLN A 316 16.03 15.31 12.61
C GLN A 316 15.81 15.79 14.07
N HIS A 317 14.57 16.14 14.44
CA HIS A 317 14.28 16.76 15.75
C HIS A 317 13.06 16.15 16.46
N VAL A 318 12.67 14.92 16.10
CA VAL A 318 11.41 14.30 16.54
C VAL A 318 11.30 14.21 18.06
N PHE A 319 12.37 13.80 18.74
CA PHE A 319 12.34 13.55 20.19
C PHE A 319 12.78 14.73 21.04
N LYS A 320 13.21 15.85 20.44
CA LYS A 320 13.75 17.00 21.16
C LYS A 320 12.76 17.61 22.15
N ASP A 321 11.48 17.66 21.75
CA ASP A 321 10.40 18.27 22.51
C ASP A 321 9.49 17.24 23.20
N VAL A 322 9.93 15.97 23.28
CA VAL A 322 9.24 14.90 24.02
C VAL A 322 9.71 14.95 25.47
N PRO A 323 8.83 15.29 26.44
CA PRO A 323 9.23 15.52 27.83
C PRO A 323 9.40 14.22 28.64
N HIS A 324 9.06 13.07 28.05
CA HIS A 324 9.03 11.78 28.71
C HIS A 324 10.26 10.95 28.34
N ALA A 325 10.80 10.21 29.31
CA ALA A 325 11.92 9.31 29.06
C ALA A 325 11.51 8.16 28.14
N GLY A 326 12.44 7.72 27.26
CA GLY A 326 12.21 6.57 26.38
C GLY A 326 11.83 5.30 27.14
N ALA A 327 12.40 5.08 28.33
CA ALA A 327 12.10 3.92 29.17
C ALA A 327 10.63 3.80 29.60
N ASP A 328 9.87 4.90 29.59
CA ASP A 328 8.43 4.94 29.90
C ASP A 328 7.56 5.15 28.64
N THR A 329 8.18 5.19 27.46
CA THR A 329 7.54 5.58 26.20
C THR A 329 7.64 4.49 25.14
N VAL A 330 6.52 4.17 24.50
CA VAL A 330 6.49 3.35 23.28
C VAL A 330 6.38 4.27 22.06
N VAL A 331 6.96 3.86 20.93
CA VAL A 331 6.92 4.63 19.68
C VAL A 331 6.20 3.84 18.60
N ILE A 332 5.15 4.41 18.00
CA ILE A 332 4.59 3.93 16.73
C ILE A 332 5.27 4.69 15.60
N ILE A 333 5.68 3.97 14.55
CA ILE A 333 6.22 4.58 13.32
C ILE A 333 5.46 4.02 12.10
N ASP A 334 4.94 4.92 11.26
CA ASP A 334 4.31 4.60 9.97
C ASP A 334 4.95 5.44 8.83
N PRO A 335 6.22 5.15 8.48
CA PRO A 335 6.96 5.95 7.50
C PRO A 335 6.40 5.80 6.07
N PRO A 336 6.75 6.71 5.16
CA PRO A 336 6.40 6.58 3.74
C PRO A 336 7.04 5.32 3.12
N ARG A 337 6.66 4.99 1.87
CA ARG A 337 7.15 3.78 1.16
C ARG A 337 8.67 3.63 1.06
N ALA A 338 9.43 4.71 1.28
CA ALA A 338 10.89 4.71 1.30
C ALA A 338 11.49 4.14 2.61
N GLY A 339 10.67 3.92 3.64
CA GLY A 339 11.08 3.58 5.00
C GLY A 339 11.51 4.80 5.82
N SER A 340 12.05 4.54 7.00
CA SER A 340 12.61 5.57 7.88
C SER A 340 13.99 6.04 7.40
N SER A 341 14.32 7.31 7.62
CA SER A 341 15.66 7.80 7.33
C SER A 341 16.67 7.31 8.38
N PRO A 342 17.96 7.14 8.03
CA PRO A 342 18.99 6.80 9.00
C PRO A 342 19.08 7.78 10.18
N GLU A 343 18.89 9.08 9.93
CA GLU A 343 18.95 10.13 10.95
C GLU A 343 17.79 10.00 11.96
N PHE A 344 16.60 9.65 11.48
CA PHE A 344 15.45 9.36 12.35
C PHE A 344 15.72 8.14 13.22
N LEU A 345 16.21 7.04 12.61
CA LEU A 345 16.48 5.80 13.34
C LEU A 345 17.56 6.00 14.41
N GLN A 346 18.62 6.75 14.13
CA GLN A 346 19.65 7.07 15.11
C GLN A 346 19.08 7.83 16.32
N GLN A 347 18.18 8.79 16.11
CA GLN A 347 17.50 9.47 17.21
C GLN A 347 16.57 8.55 17.98
N LEU A 348 15.81 7.70 17.30
CA LEU A 348 14.95 6.70 17.93
C LEU A 348 15.77 5.77 18.84
N PHE A 349 16.93 5.29 18.36
CA PHE A 349 17.81 4.42 19.14
C PHE A 349 18.44 5.15 20.33
N ALA A 350 18.77 6.43 20.18
CA ALA A 350 19.29 7.28 21.25
C ALA A 350 18.22 7.62 22.30
N PHE A 351 16.98 7.86 21.86
CA PHE A 351 15.83 8.07 22.73
C PHE A 351 15.57 6.84 23.61
N GLY A 352 15.86 5.64 23.09
CA GLY A 352 15.79 4.38 23.84
C GLY A 352 14.38 4.05 24.32
N PRO A 353 13.39 4.00 23.40
CA PRO A 353 12.01 3.70 23.77
C PRO A 353 11.89 2.29 24.33
N LYS A 354 10.90 2.10 25.22
CA LYS A 354 10.56 0.82 25.83
C LYS A 354 10.18 -0.24 24.80
N GLY A 355 9.57 0.20 23.70
CA GLY A 355 9.30 -0.61 22.53
C GLY A 355 8.97 0.26 21.32
N VAL A 356 8.95 -0.36 20.15
CA VAL A 356 8.60 0.27 18.88
C VAL A 356 7.60 -0.63 18.15
N VAL A 357 6.53 -0.02 17.64
CA VAL A 357 5.59 -0.66 16.71
C VAL A 357 5.85 -0.06 15.33
N TYR A 358 6.49 -0.82 14.45
CA TYR A 358 6.81 -0.41 13.08
C TYR A 358 5.70 -0.91 12.14
N ILE A 359 4.94 0.03 11.59
CA ILE A 359 3.93 -0.17 10.56
C ILE A 359 4.53 0.16 9.18
N SER A 360 4.34 -0.70 8.17
CA SER A 360 4.85 -0.44 6.83
C SER A 360 4.02 -1.01 5.69
N CYS A 361 3.80 -0.17 4.68
CA CYS A 361 3.19 -0.55 3.40
C CYS A 361 4.19 -1.12 2.37
N ASN A 362 5.47 -1.21 2.77
CA ASN A 362 6.55 -1.74 1.95
C ASN A 362 7.49 -2.61 2.81
N PRO A 363 7.19 -3.92 2.90
CA PRO A 363 7.98 -4.85 3.70
C PRO A 363 9.47 -4.88 3.33
N ALA A 364 9.85 -4.61 2.08
CA ALA A 364 11.26 -4.63 1.68
C ALA A 364 12.08 -3.51 2.33
N THR A 365 11.54 -2.29 2.42
CA THR A 365 12.21 -1.19 3.15
C THR A 365 12.14 -1.39 4.65
N GLN A 366 11.06 -2.01 5.16
CA GLN A 366 10.97 -2.41 6.57
C GLN A 366 12.07 -3.39 6.94
N MET A 367 12.39 -4.39 6.10
CA MET A 367 13.51 -5.32 6.36
C MET A 367 14.87 -4.62 6.37
N ARG A 368 15.09 -3.64 5.50
CA ARG A 368 16.33 -2.83 5.49
C ARG A 368 16.49 -2.11 6.83
N ASP A 369 15.43 -1.47 7.30
CA ASP A 369 15.46 -0.71 8.54
C ASP A 369 15.57 -1.65 9.75
N LEU A 370 14.92 -2.81 9.71
CA LEU A 370 14.99 -3.86 10.73
C LEU A 370 16.43 -4.32 11.01
N VAL A 371 17.29 -4.40 9.99
CA VAL A 371 18.72 -4.70 10.19
C VAL A 371 19.36 -3.66 11.13
N LEU A 372 19.08 -2.37 10.93
CA LEU A 372 19.60 -1.30 11.78
C LEU A 372 19.03 -1.38 13.22
N PHE A 373 17.76 -1.76 13.36
CA PHE A 373 17.18 -2.03 14.69
C PHE A 373 17.93 -3.15 15.42
N THR A 374 18.23 -4.26 14.73
CA THR A 374 18.97 -5.38 15.33
C THR A 374 20.39 -5.03 15.69
N GLU A 375 21.09 -4.25 14.85
CA GLU A 375 22.43 -3.71 15.14
C GLU A 375 22.42 -2.78 16.35
N ALA A 376 21.33 -2.03 16.55
CA ALA A 376 21.10 -1.18 17.72
C ALA A 376 20.58 -1.94 18.96
N GLY A 377 20.54 -3.28 18.92
CA GLY A 377 20.19 -4.15 20.04
C GLY A 377 18.70 -4.39 20.25
N PHE A 378 17.83 -3.98 19.31
CA PHE A 378 16.41 -4.34 19.36
C PHE A 378 16.20 -5.78 18.87
N LYS A 379 15.24 -6.47 19.49
CA LYS A 379 14.78 -7.80 19.13
C LYS A 379 13.43 -7.70 18.45
N LEU A 380 13.26 -8.47 17.39
CA LEU A 380 11.99 -8.63 16.70
C LEU A 380 11.03 -9.46 17.55
N GLY A 381 9.87 -8.88 17.83
CA GLY A 381 8.69 -9.53 18.39
C GLY A 381 7.73 -9.96 17.28
N THR A 382 6.44 -9.70 17.48
CA THR A 382 5.36 -10.08 16.55
C THR A 382 5.59 -9.51 15.14
N VAL A 383 5.31 -10.32 14.11
CA VAL A 383 5.23 -9.89 12.70
C VAL A 383 3.83 -10.20 12.17
N GLN A 384 3.00 -9.16 12.07
CA GLN A 384 1.59 -9.27 11.69
C GLN A 384 1.29 -8.53 10.38
N PRO A 385 1.17 -9.25 9.25
CA PRO A 385 0.69 -8.66 8.00
C PRO A 385 -0.83 -8.46 8.00
N PHE A 386 -1.28 -7.44 7.27
CA PHE A 386 -2.68 -7.09 7.04
C PHE A 386 -2.96 -6.89 5.55
N ASP A 387 -4.11 -7.34 5.11
CA ASP A 387 -4.57 -7.13 3.74
C ASP A 387 -5.42 -5.86 3.61
N LEU A 388 -4.79 -4.68 3.64
CA LEU A 388 -5.50 -3.42 3.35
C LEU A 388 -5.88 -3.26 1.89
N PHE A 389 -5.25 -4.01 0.99
CA PHE A 389 -5.43 -3.90 -0.45
C PHE A 389 -5.68 -5.26 -1.11
N PRO A 390 -6.85 -5.88 -0.84
CA PRO A 390 -7.29 -7.09 -1.55
C PRO A 390 -7.15 -6.94 -3.07
N GLN A 391 -6.93 -8.05 -3.78
CA GLN A 391 -6.76 -8.07 -5.24
C GLN A 391 -5.49 -7.40 -5.78
N THR A 392 -4.64 -6.88 -4.89
CA THR A 392 -3.34 -6.29 -5.21
C THR A 392 -2.22 -7.03 -4.49
N LYS A 393 -0.99 -6.84 -4.96
CA LYS A 393 0.21 -7.33 -4.27
C LYS A 393 0.58 -6.57 -3.00
N HIS A 394 -0.07 -5.43 -2.73
CA HIS A 394 0.27 -4.62 -1.58
C HIS A 394 -0.28 -5.22 -0.29
N LEU A 395 0.48 -5.06 0.79
CA LEU A 395 0.11 -5.45 2.15
C LEU A 395 0.69 -4.40 3.10
N GLU A 396 0.06 -4.27 4.26
CA GLU A 396 0.67 -3.58 5.41
C GLU A 396 1.27 -4.63 6.35
N CYS A 397 2.39 -4.31 6.99
CA CYS A 397 3.01 -5.20 7.97
C CYS A 397 3.34 -4.43 9.25
N VAL A 398 2.86 -4.95 10.38
CA VAL A 398 3.15 -4.43 11.71
C VAL A 398 4.20 -5.33 12.35
N MET A 399 5.29 -4.74 12.84
CA MET A 399 6.33 -5.42 13.61
C MET A 399 6.48 -4.79 14.98
N THR A 400 6.61 -5.60 16.03
CA THR A 400 7.03 -5.11 17.34
C THR A 400 8.50 -5.31 17.59
N LEU A 401 9.11 -4.34 18.25
CA LEU A 401 10.54 -4.29 18.53
C LEU A 401 10.76 -3.83 19.96
N SER A 402 11.61 -4.53 20.70
CA SER A 402 11.97 -4.18 22.08
C SER A 402 13.44 -4.47 22.35
N ARG A 403 14.03 -3.88 23.40
CA ARG A 403 15.42 -4.13 23.80
C ARG A 403 15.54 -5.30 24.78
#